data_AF-A0A3D1RY58-F1
#
_entry.id   AF-A0A3D1RY58-F1
#
_cell.length_a   1.000
_cell.length_b   1.000
_cell.length_c   1.000
_cell.angle_alpha   90.00
_cell.angle_beta   90.00
_cell.angle_gamma   90.00
#
_symmetry.space_group_name_H-M   'P 1'
#
loop_
_entity.id
_entity.type
_entity.pdbx_description
1 polymer ?
#
loop_
_entity_poly.entity_id
_entity_poly.type
_entity_poly.pdbx_seq_one_letter_code
_entity_poly.pdbx_strand_id
1 'polypeptide(L)' 'MIASAAFDAMSMGALAVEAAVRTLRGEKVPARIELPVKLVDQTNLSDWDCDYSFRKTVPWETAISQHPQARSNMESLA' A
#
# COMPACT_ATOMS: atom_id res chain seq x y z
N MET A 1 16.59 18.85 12.36
CA MET A 1 15.45 18.01 11.92
C MET A 1 15.98 16.59 11.76
N ILE A 2 15.55 15.63 12.58
CA ILE A 2 15.98 14.21 12.46
C ILE A 2 14.75 13.34 12.23
N ALA A 3 14.01 13.66 11.18
CA ALA A 3 12.93 12.83 10.68
C ALA A 3 12.81 13.03 9.17
N SER A 4 12.33 12.02 8.47
CA SER A 4 12.07 12.09 7.02
C SER A 4 10.72 11.46 6.69
N ALA A 5 10.02 12.01 5.71
CA ALA A 5 8.86 11.35 5.14
C ALA A 5 9.32 10.15 4.32
N ALA A 6 8.78 8.97 4.60
CA ALA A 6 9.15 7.78 3.85
C ALA A 6 8.41 7.67 2.53
N PHE A 7 9.18 7.38 1.50
CA PHE A 7 8.68 6.86 0.23
C PHE A 7 8.89 5.34 0.22
N ASP A 8 7.88 4.58 0.64
CA ASP A 8 8.03 3.14 0.88
C ASP A 8 8.00 2.31 -0.41
N ALA A 9 9.14 2.29 -1.11
CA ALA A 9 9.30 1.58 -2.38
C ALA A 9 8.97 0.09 -2.28
N MET A 10 9.18 -0.55 -1.13
CA MET A 10 8.88 -1.98 -0.95
C MET A 10 7.38 -2.24 -0.95
N SER A 11 6.60 -1.43 -0.22
CA SER A 11 5.14 -1.52 -0.25
C SER A 11 4.59 -1.17 -1.63
N MET A 12 5.14 -0.16 -2.30
CA MET A 12 4.75 0.18 -3.66
C MET A 12 4.99 -0.98 -4.64
N GLY A 13 6.16 -1.62 -4.57
CA GLY A 13 6.51 -2.75 -5.42
C GLY A 13 5.62 -3.97 -5.17
N ALA A 14 5.40 -4.32 -3.90
CA ALA A 14 4.52 -5.43 -3.53
C ALA A 14 3.09 -5.23 -4.04
N LEU A 15 2.53 -4.03 -3.85
CA LEU A 15 1.19 -3.70 -4.34
C LEU A 15 1.11 -3.67 -5.87
N ALA A 16 2.16 -3.19 -6.55
CA ALA A 16 2.19 -3.19 -8.02
C ALA A 16 2.19 -4.62 -8.58
N VAL A 17 2.95 -5.54 -7.98
CA VAL A 17 2.96 -6.95 -8.38
C VAL A 17 1.60 -7.60 -8.10
N GLU A 18 1.02 -7.38 -6.92
CA GLU A 18 -0.31 -7.88 -6.59
C GLU A 18 -1.37 -7.37 -7.57
N ALA A 19 -1.36 -6.07 -7.89
CA ALA A 19 -2.24 -5.47 -8.89
C ALA A 19 -2.10 -6.11 -10.27
N ALA A 20 -0.86 -6.40 -10.69
CA ALA A 20 -0.59 -7.08 -11.96
C ALA A 20 -1.15 -8.51 -11.95
N VAL A 21 -0.91 -9.28 -10.89
CA VAL A 21 -1.43 -10.65 -10.74
C VAL A 21 -2.96 -10.66 -10.78
N ARG A 22 -3.61 -9.76 -10.05
CA ARG A 22 -5.07 -9.61 -10.03
C ARG A 22 -5.64 -9.23 -11.39
N THR A 23 -4.98 -8.32 -12.09
CA THR A 23 -5.34 -7.93 -13.46
C THR A 23 -5.27 -9.13 -14.41
N LEU A 24 -4.20 -9.92 -14.34
CA LEU A 24 -4.04 -11.14 -15.14
C LEU A 24 -5.12 -12.20 -14.82
N ARG A 25 -5.67 -12.18 -13.60
CA ARG A 25 -6.79 -13.04 -13.18
C ARG A 25 -8.18 -12.48 -13.53
N GLY A 26 -8.27 -11.28 -14.10
CA GLY A 26 -9.54 -10.61 -14.40
C GLY A 26 -10.24 -10.03 -13.16
N GLU A 27 -9.53 -9.88 -12.04
CA GLU A 27 -10.06 -9.25 -10.84
C GLU A 27 -10.14 -7.71 -11.00
N LYS A 28 -11.02 -7.08 -10.22
CA LYS A 28 -11.11 -5.62 -10.18
C LYS A 28 -9.89 -5.03 -9.46
N VAL A 29 -9.22 -4.10 -10.13
CA VAL A 29 -8.08 -3.34 -9.58
C VAL A 29 -8.39 -1.84 -9.68
N PRO A 30 -8.20 -1.06 -8.60
CA PRO A 30 -8.36 0.39 -8.66
C PRO A 30 -7.38 1.04 -9.64
N ALA A 31 -7.83 2.07 -10.36
CA ALA A 31 -6.97 2.83 -11.26
C ALA A 31 -5.87 3.62 -10.54
N ARG A 32 -6.08 3.93 -9.25
CA ARG A 32 -5.15 4.66 -8.39
C ARG A 32 -5.13 4.02 -7.00
N ILE A 33 -3.93 3.75 -6.51
CA ILE A 33 -3.67 3.33 -5.14
C ILE A 33 -2.71 4.34 -4.52
N GLU A 34 -3.19 5.09 -3.55
CA GLU A 34 -2.37 6.00 -2.74
C GLU A 34 -1.98 5.30 -1.45
N LEU A 35 -0.68 5.29 -1.14
CA LEU A 35 -0.18 4.76 0.11
C LEU A 35 -0.08 5.87 1.15
N PRO A 36 -0.36 5.57 2.43
CA PRO A 36 -0.13 6.52 3.51
C PRO A 36 1.39 6.79 3.66
N VAL A 37 1.75 8.07 3.78
CA VAL A 37 3.12 8.48 4.08
C VAL A 37 3.37 8.32 5.58
N LYS A 38 4.44 7.62 5.96
CA LYS A 38 4.89 7.49 7.37
C LYS A 38 6.05 8.44 7.63
N LEU A 39 6.01 9.17 8.74
CA LEU A 39 7.16 9.92 9.23
C LEU A 39 8.13 8.94 9.91
N VAL A 40 9.39 8.94 9.47
CA VAL A 40 10.45 8.10 10.03
C VAL A 40 11.36 8.96 10.89
N ASP A 41 11.53 8.55 12.13
CA ASP A 41 12.42 9.18 13.09
C ASP A 41 13.10 8.10 13.96
N GLN A 42 13.85 8.52 14.98
CA GLN A 42 14.60 7.60 15.84
C GLN A 42 13.72 6.57 16.57
N THR A 43 12.43 6.85 16.76
CA THR A 43 11.51 5.96 17.48
C THR A 43 11.03 4.78 16.64
N ASN A 44 11.14 4.88 15.30
CA ASN A 44 10.64 3.85 14.38
C ASN A 44 11.63 3.48 13.25
N LEU A 45 12.86 4.02 13.26
CA LEU A 45 13.89 3.75 12.26
C LEU A 45 14.21 2.25 12.14
N SER A 46 14.14 1.49 13.23
CA SER A 46 14.41 0.04 13.22
C SER A 46 13.44 -0.76 12.35
N ASP A 47 12.24 -0.24 12.07
CA ASP A 47 11.31 -0.87 11.11
C ASP A 47 11.86 -0.81 9.67
N TRP A 48 12.74 0.15 9.39
CA TRP A 48 13.33 0.43 8.08
C TRP A 48 14.73 -0.13 7.96
N ASP A 49 15.49 -0.10 9.07
CA ASP A 49 16.82 -0.67 9.21
C ASP A 49 16.73 -2.15 9.61
N CYS A 50 16.05 -2.93 8.78
CA CYS A 50 15.96 -4.37 8.91
C CYS A 50 16.23 -5.05 7.56
N ASP A 51 16.58 -6.34 7.60
CA ASP A 51 16.70 -7.13 6.38
C ASP A 51 15.37 -7.16 5.63
N TYR A 52 15.44 -7.08 4.30
CA TYR A 52 14.24 -7.02 3.44
C TYR A 52 13.31 -8.22 3.63
N SER A 53 13.81 -9.39 4.01
CA SER A 53 12.98 -10.57 4.29
C SER A 53 12.05 -10.40 5.50
N PHE A 54 12.39 -9.52 6.44
CA PHE A 54 11.55 -9.19 7.59
C PHE A 54 10.74 -7.91 7.39
N ARG A 55 11.01 -7.16 6.33
CA ARG A 55 10.36 -5.87 6.06
C ARG A 55 8.90 -6.08 5.71
N LYS A 56 8.03 -5.52 6.55
CA LYS A 56 6.58 -5.58 6.33
C LYS A 56 6.17 -4.61 5.23
N THR A 57 5.30 -5.06 4.34
CA THR A 57 4.66 -4.21 3.33
C THR A 57 3.20 -3.97 3.67
N VAL A 58 2.62 -2.89 3.14
CA VAL A 58 1.19 -2.60 3.29
C VAL A 58 0.35 -3.71 2.64
N PRO A 59 -0.58 -4.35 3.37
CA PRO A 59 -1.50 -5.34 2.79
C PRO A 59 -2.43 -4.74 1.75
N TRP A 60 -2.84 -5.54 0.77
CA TRP A 60 -3.71 -5.11 -0.34
C TRP A 60 -5.00 -4.46 0.16
N GLU A 61 -5.70 -5.12 1.08
CA GLU A 61 -6.99 -4.68 1.63
C GLU A 61 -6.85 -3.33 2.33
N THR A 62 -5.74 -3.13 3.05
CA THR A 62 -5.42 -1.85 3.68
C THR A 62 -5.18 -0.77 2.63
N ALA A 63 -4.42 -1.07 1.58
CA ALA A 63 -4.09 -0.10 0.52
C ALA A 63 -5.32 0.36 -0.27
N ILE A 64 -6.28 -0.52 -0.53
CA ILE A 64 -7.49 -0.18 -1.29
C ILE A 64 -8.62 0.39 -0.41
N SER A 65 -8.61 0.13 0.91
CA SER A 65 -9.64 0.62 1.84
C SER A 65 -9.69 2.14 1.98
N GLN A 66 -8.61 2.84 1.62
CA GLN A 66 -8.50 4.29 1.71
C GLN A 66 -9.15 5.01 0.51
N HIS A 67 -9.73 4.29 -0.47
CA HIS A 67 -10.34 4.85 -1.68
C HIS A 67 -11.88 4.89 -1.60
N PRO A 68 -12.51 6.08 -1.66
CA PRO A 68 -13.98 6.21 -1.70
C PRO A 68 -14.65 5.53 -2.90
N GLN A 69 -13.93 5.34 -4.02
CA GLN A 69 -14.45 4.69 -5.23
C GLN A 69 -14.81 3.21 -5.05
N ALA A 70 -14.30 2.55 -4.00
CA ALA A 70 -14.68 1.16 -3.68
C ALA A 70 -16.08 1.05 -3.08
N ARG A 71 -16.60 2.11 -2.43
CA ARG A 71 -17.97 2.13 -1.87
C ARG A 71 -19.04 2.38 -2.92
N SER A 72 -18.79 3.24 -3.91
CA SER A 72 -19.81 3.60 -4.92
C SER A 72 -20.24 2.42 -5.81
N ASN A 73 -19.37 1.43 -6.00
CA ASN A 73 -19.67 0.26 -6.84
C ASN A 73 -20.45 -0.85 -6.10
N MET A 74 -20.62 -0.73 -4.78
CA MET A 74 -21.40 -1.69 -3.97
C MET A 74 -22.84 -1.20 -3.77
N GLU A 75 -23.07 0.11 -3.85
CA GLU A 75 -24.40 0.73 -3.72
C GLU A 75 -25.19 0.79 -5.05
N SER A 76 -24.53 0.52 -6.19
CA SER A 76 -25.16 0.54 -7.53
C SER A 76 -25.61 -0.85 -8.02
N LEU A 77 -25.52 -1.88 -7.16
CA LEU A 77 -25.98 -3.25 -7.40
C LEU A 77 -27.07 -3.70 -6.41
N ALA A 78 -27.62 -2.77 -5.63
CA ALA A 78 -28.79 -2.96 -4.76
C ALA A 78 -29.97 -2.13 -5.30
#